data_AF-U5D077-F1
#
_entry.id   AF-U5D077-F1
#
_cell.length_a   1.000
_cell.length_b   1.000
_cell.length_c   1.000
_cell.angle_alpha   90.00
_cell.angle_beta   90.00
_cell.angle_gamma   90.00
#
_symmetry.space_group_name_H-M   'P 1'
#
loop_
_entity.id
_entity.type
_entity.pdbx_description
1 polymer ?
#
loop_
_entity_poly.entity_id
_entity_poly.type
_entity_poly.pdbx_seq_one_letter_code
_entity_poly.pdbx_strand_id
1 'polypeptide(L)'
;MRRYHNCVPPMIISGHQSTMISQHQLAAKEYLEAYKVQPDNPLINLCVGTALISIALGHRVQNKNHCLVQGFAFLYNYQRLCKNSQ
;
A
#
# COMPACT_ATOMS: atom_id res chain seq x y z
N MET A 1 11.47 -0.96 -18.39
CA MET A 1 10.57 0.09 -18.90
C MET A 1 9.64 0.56 -17.77
N ARG A 2 9.90 1.69 -17.11
CA ARG A 2 8.90 2.38 -16.26
C ARG A 2 8.66 3.77 -16.86
N ARG A 3 7.76 3.87 -17.83
CA ARG A 3 7.42 5.12 -18.54
C ARG A 3 6.23 5.89 -17.94
N TYR A 4 5.80 5.53 -16.72
CA TYR A 4 4.60 6.09 -16.07
C TYR A 4 4.93 6.68 -14.70
N HIS A 5 5.95 7.53 -14.62
CA HIS A 5 6.48 8.01 -13.33
C HIS A 5 5.42 8.72 -12.45
N ASN A 6 4.33 9.22 -13.06
CA ASN A 6 3.31 10.01 -12.36
C ASN A 6 1.87 9.50 -12.56
N CYS A 7 1.66 8.33 -13.16
CA CYS A 7 0.31 7.80 -13.38
C CYS A 7 -0.05 6.78 -12.30
N VAL A 8 -1.01 7.14 -11.44
CA VAL A 8 -1.49 6.29 -10.34
C VAL A 8 -2.12 4.96 -10.80
N PRO A 9 -3.00 4.90 -11.82
CA PRO A 9 -3.72 3.66 -12.12
C PRO A 9 -2.81 2.47 -12.49
N PRO A 10 -1.77 2.63 -13.33
CA PRO A 10 -0.81 1.55 -13.61
C PRO A 10 -0.07 1.04 -12.36
N MET A 11 0.26 1.92 -11.41
CA MET A 11 0.92 1.53 -10.15
C MET A 11 -0.01 0.65 -9.31
N ILE A 12 -1.29 1.03 -9.20
CA ILE A 12 -2.29 0.25 -8.47
C ILE A 12 -2.50 -1.12 -9.11
N ILE A 13 -2.67 -1.17 -10.44
CA ILE A 13 -2.83 -2.43 -11.17
C ILE A 13 -1.61 -3.34 -10.98
N SER A 14 -0.40 -2.80 -11.12
CA SER A 14 0.85 -3.55 -10.89
C SER A 14 0.97 -4.07 -9.45
N GLY A 15 0.55 -3.25 -8.48
CA GLY A 15 0.48 -3.66 -7.08
C GLY A 15 -0.50 -4.81 -6.85
N HIS A 16 -1.69 -4.76 -7.47
CA HIS A 16 -2.70 -5.82 -7.35
C HIS A 16 -2.22 -7.13 -7.96
N GLN A 17 -1.61 -7.08 -9.15
CA GLN A 17 -0.99 -8.25 -9.78
C GLN A 17 0.05 -8.89 -8.86
N SER A 18 0.90 -8.07 -8.22
CA SER A 18 1.90 -8.54 -7.27
C SER A 18 1.27 -9.18 -6.02
N THR A 19 0.17 -8.60 -5.50
CA THR A 19 -0.59 -9.18 -4.40
C THR A 19 -1.18 -10.55 -4.77
N MET A 20 -1.72 -10.71 -5.99
CA MET A 20 -2.31 -11.97 -6.45
C MET A 20 -1.31 -13.12 -6.50
N ILE A 21 -0.03 -12.83 -6.74
CA ILE A 21 1.07 -13.81 -6.75
C ILE A 21 1.86 -13.83 -5.42
N SER A 22 1.27 -13.31 -4.34
CA SER A 22 1.85 -13.26 -2.98
C SER A 22 3.19 -12.52 -2.86
N GLN A 23 3.51 -11.64 -3.82
CA GLN A 23 4.69 -10.78 -3.80
C GLN A 23 4.39 -9.46 -3.07
N HIS A 24 4.07 -9.55 -1.78
CA HIS A 24 3.59 -8.41 -0.99
C HIS A 24 4.60 -7.25 -0.87
N GLN A 25 5.90 -7.54 -0.89
CA GLN A 25 6.95 -6.51 -0.91
C GLN A 25 6.94 -5.68 -2.21
N LEU A 26 6.75 -6.35 -3.35
CA LEU A 26 6.63 -5.68 -4.64
C LEU A 26 5.33 -4.87 -4.70
N ALA A 27 4.22 -5.45 -4.20
CA ALA A 27 2.95 -4.76 -4.10
C ALA A 27 3.06 -3.46 -3.27
N ALA A 28 3.65 -3.54 -2.07
CA ALA A 28 3.86 -2.38 -1.21
C ALA A 28 4.70 -1.30 -1.88
N LYS A 29 5.73 -1.68 -2.65
CA LYS A 29 6.53 -0.72 -3.41
C LYS A 29 5.68 0.05 -4.42
N GLU A 30 4.87 -0.64 -5.23
CA GLU A 30 4.02 0.02 -6.22
C GLU A 30 2.97 0.93 -5.55
N TYR A 31 2.35 0.48 -4.46
CA TYR A 31 1.39 1.30 -3.72
C TYR A 31 2.03 2.52 -3.05
N LEU A 32 3.27 2.41 -2.56
CA LEU A 32 3.99 3.55 -1.98
C LEU A 32 4.39 4.58 -3.04
N GLU A 33 4.72 4.15 -4.27
CA GLU A 33 4.90 5.11 -5.37
C GLU A 33 3.59 5.82 -5.71
N ALA A 34 2.47 5.10 -5.72
CA ALA A 34 1.15 5.72 -5.90
C ALA A 34 0.81 6.71 -4.77
N TYR A 35 1.19 6.40 -3.53
CA TYR A 35 0.99 7.26 -2.37
C TYR A 35 1.76 8.58 -2.47
N LYS A 36 2.97 8.57 -3.03
CA LYS A 36 3.73 9.82 -3.26
C LYS A 36 3.01 10.79 -4.21
N VAL A 37 2.20 10.26 -5.14
CA VAL A 37 1.47 11.07 -6.12
C VAL A 37 0.13 11.53 -5.57
N GLN A 38 -0.60 10.67 -4.86
CA GLN A 38 -1.94 10.99 -4.35
C GLN A 38 -2.15 10.48 -2.91
N PRO A 39 -1.51 11.13 -1.91
CA PRO A 39 -1.54 10.66 -0.52
C PRO A 39 -2.92 10.72 0.13
N ASP A 40 -3.80 11.60 -0.37
CA ASP A 40 -5.17 11.77 0.13
C ASP A 40 -6.18 10.82 -0.54
N ASN A 41 -5.73 9.88 -1.38
CA ASN A 41 -6.60 8.87 -1.95
C ASN A 41 -6.86 7.74 -0.93
N PRO A 42 -8.12 7.48 -0.54
CA PRO A 42 -8.44 6.44 0.42
C PRO A 42 -8.01 5.04 -0.05
N LEU A 43 -8.23 4.71 -1.32
CA LEU A 43 -7.89 3.40 -1.88
C LEU A 43 -6.39 3.13 -1.76
N ILE A 44 -5.55 4.13 -2.03
CA ILE A 44 -4.09 3.98 -1.94
C ILE A 44 -3.67 3.69 -0.50
N ASN A 45 -4.22 4.41 0.46
CA ASN A 45 -3.95 4.17 1.89
C ASN A 45 -4.38 2.76 2.33
N LEU A 46 -5.55 2.30 1.86
CA LEU A 46 -6.01 0.93 2.11
C LEU A 46 -5.05 -0.12 1.52
N CYS A 47 -4.62 0.06 0.27
CA CYS A 47 -3.71 -0.84 -0.41
C CYS A 47 -2.32 -0.90 0.24
N VAL A 48 -1.75 0.24 0.63
CA VAL A 48 -0.46 0.28 1.36
C VAL A 48 -0.60 -0.42 2.70
N GLY A 49 -1.62 -0.08 3.49
CA GLY A 49 -1.82 -0.64 4.82
C GLY A 49 -2.00 -2.15 4.81
N THR A 50 -2.82 -2.68 3.90
CA THR A 50 -3.02 -4.12 3.72
C THR A 50 -1.75 -4.83 3.27
N ALA A 51 -1.00 -4.28 2.30
CA ALA A 51 0.25 -4.87 1.84
C ALA A 51 1.30 -4.97 2.95
N LEU A 52 1.43 -3.95 3.80
CA LEU A 52 2.34 -3.96 4.95
C LEU A 52 1.96 -5.02 5.99
N ILE A 53 0.66 -5.18 6.28
CA ILE A 53 0.18 -6.26 7.14
C ILE A 53 0.50 -7.63 6.52
N SER A 54 0.25 -7.82 5.22
CA SER A 54 0.61 -9.07 4.52
C SER A 54 2.12 -9.36 4.56
N ILE A 55 2.97 -8.33 4.46
CA ILE A 55 4.43 -8.48 4.64
C ILE A 55 4.75 -8.95 6.07
N ALA A 56 4.17 -8.31 7.09
CA ALA A 56 4.43 -8.64 8.49
C ALA A 56 3.99 -10.07 8.88
N LEU A 57 2.91 -10.58 8.26
CA LEU A 57 2.44 -11.95 8.42
C LEU A 57 3.38 -12.99 7.78
N GLY A 58 4.27 -12.58 6.88
CA GLY A 58 5.26 -13.45 6.26
C GLY A 58 6.30 -14.03 7.24
N HIS A 59 6.84 -15.20 6.91
CA HIS A 59 7.81 -15.93 7.75
C HIS A 59 9.16 -15.23 7.93
N ARG A 60 9.56 -14.31 7.03
CA ARG A 60 10.95 -13.80 6.93
C ARG A 60 11.18 -12.39 7.48
N VAL A 61 10.17 -11.74 8.08
CA VAL A 61 10.31 -10.36 8.57
C VAL A 61 10.77 -10.36 10.03
N GLN A 62 11.92 -9.72 10.30
CA GLN A 62 12.44 -9.57 11.67
C GLN A 62 11.70 -8.48 12.47
N ASN A 63 11.21 -7.43 11.80
CA ASN A 63 10.57 -6.27 12.44
C ASN A 63 9.04 -6.25 12.25
N LYS A 64 8.37 -7.36 12.57
CA LYS A 64 6.93 -7.53 12.33
C LYS A 64 6.09 -6.45 12.99
N ASN A 65 6.36 -6.15 14.26
CA ASN A 65 5.61 -5.13 15.01
C ASN A 65 5.72 -3.74 14.37
N HIS A 66 6.92 -3.36 13.92
CA HIS A 66 7.11 -2.08 13.24
C HIS A 66 6.34 -2.01 11.92
N CYS A 67 6.40 -3.07 11.12
CA CYS A 67 5.67 -3.18 9.87
C CYS A 67 4.14 -3.14 10.09
N LEU A 68 3.64 -3.79 11.14
CA LEU A 68 2.23 -3.73 11.54
C LEU A 68 1.81 -2.31 11.94
N VAL A 69 2.61 -1.63 12.76
CA VAL A 69 2.33 -0.23 13.16
C VAL A 69 2.26 0.69 11.94
N GLN A 70 3.19 0.54 10.99
CA GLN A 70 3.14 1.28 9.73
C GLN A 70 1.87 0.96 8.95
N GLY A 71 1.51 -0.33 8.82
CA GLY A 71 0.28 -0.76 8.16
C GLY A 71 -0.98 -0.14 8.79
N PHE A 72 -1.07 -0.16 10.13
CA PHE A 72 -2.17 0.44 10.86
C PHE A 72 -2.23 1.97 10.72
N ALA A 73 -1.09 2.65 10.63
CA ALA A 73 -1.08 4.10 10.39
C ALA A 73 -1.73 4.46 9.05
N PHE A 74 -1.46 3.70 7.99
CA PHE A 74 -2.13 3.87 6.69
C PHE A 74 -3.63 3.54 6.75
N LEU A 75 -4.02 2.48 7.45
CA LEU A 75 -5.44 2.14 7.62
C LEU A 75 -6.22 3.17 8.45
N TYR A 76 -5.57 3.76 9.45
CA TYR A 76 -6.14 4.86 10.22
C TYR A 76 -6.35 6.10 9.33
N ASN A 77 -5.36 6.43 8.49
CA ASN A 77 -5.50 7.54 7.55
C ASN A 77 -6.60 7.27 6.51
N TYR A 78 -6.71 6.04 6.00
CA TYR A 78 -7.83 5.61 5.14
C TYR A 78 -9.19 5.90 5.81
N GLN A 79 -9.37 5.48 7.07
CA GLN A 79 -10.60 5.74 7.80
C GLN A 79 -10.90 7.24 7.92
N ARG A 80 -9.87 8.06 8.20
CA ARG A 80 -10.00 9.52 8.31
C ARG A 80 -10.40 10.17 6.99
N LEU A 81 -9.81 9.75 5.87
CA LEU A 81 -10.13 10.26 4.53
C LEU A 81 -11.55 9.86 4.10
N CYS A 82 -11.99 8.64 4.39
CA CYS A 82 -13.36 8.20 4.14
C CYS A 82 -14.40 9.02 4.90
N LYS A 83 -14.13 9.36 6.17
CA LYS A 83 -15.03 10.18 6.99
C LYS A 83 -15.12 11.63 6.51
N ASN A 84 -14.04 12.19 5.97
CA ASN A 84 -14.01 13.56 5.44
C ASN A 84 -14.68 13.68 4.06
N SER A 85 -15.09 12.57 3.45
CA SER A 85 -15.76 12.53 2.14
C SER A 85 -17.29 12.47 2.25
N GLN A 86 -17.83 12.54 3.47
CA GLN A 86 -19.26 12.61 3.79
C GLN A 86 -19.66 14.04 4.15
#